data_AF-A0A5M3N4K7-F1
#
_entry.id   AF-A0A5M3N4K7-F1
#
_cell.length_a   1.000
_cell.length_b   1.000
_cell.length_c   1.000
_cell.angle_alpha   90.00
_cell.angle_beta   90.00
_cell.angle_gamma   90.00
#
_symmetry.space_group_name_H-M   'P 1'
#
loop_
_entity.id
_entity.type
_entity.pdbx_description
1 polymer ?
#
loop_
_entity_poly.entity_id
_entity_poly.type
_entity_poly.pdbx_seq_one_letter_code
_entity_poly.pdbx_strand_id
1 'polypeptide(L)'
;MSLHLSYETLVIAVRQKQLYQYLAASTASVLVFDTLSSLDEEIKYVWKSRWHPVKVLYLWTRYQNLAIAAMELWFLAFPGGPSGPACYKPMSATICTSFFYSMYAYLTN
;
A
#
# COMPACT_ATOMS: atom_id res chain seq x y z
N MET A 1 -19.08 31.42 -17.51
CA MET A 1 -19.52 30.54 -16.40
C MET A 1 -18.80 29.20 -16.42
N SER A 2 -18.80 28.44 -17.53
CA SER A 2 -18.18 27.11 -17.65
C SER A 2 -16.64 27.09 -17.47
N LEU A 3 -15.94 28.12 -17.94
CA LEU A 3 -14.47 28.20 -17.86
C LEU A 3 -13.96 28.39 -16.42
N HIS A 4 -14.72 29.09 -15.57
CA HIS A 4 -14.43 29.25 -14.14
C HIS A 4 -14.55 27.93 -13.38
N LEU A 5 -15.57 27.12 -13.70
CA LEU A 5 -15.76 25.81 -13.07
C LEU A 5 -14.61 24.85 -13.40
N SER A 6 -14.05 24.93 -14.61
CA SER A 6 -12.90 24.12 -15.02
C SER A 6 -11.61 24.50 -14.29
N TYR A 7 -11.41 25.79 -13.97
CA TYR A 7 -10.23 26.26 -13.24
C TYR A 7 -10.23 25.77 -11.78
N GLU A 8 -11.34 25.90 -11.07
CA GLU A 8 -11.45 25.44 -9.68
C GLU A 8 -11.19 23.93 -9.55
N THR A 9 -11.71 23.15 -10.51
CA THR A 9 -11.50 21.69 -10.55
C THR A 9 -10.02 21.34 -10.74
N LEU A 10 -9.31 22.09 -11.59
CA LEU A 10 -7.87 21.92 -11.80
C LEU A 10 -7.06 22.23 -10.54
N VAL A 11 -7.38 23.33 -9.85
CA VAL A 11 -6.69 23.72 -8.61
C VAL A 11 -6.88 22.67 -7.52
N ILE A 12 -8.10 22.14 -7.37
CA ILE A 12 -8.41 21.08 -6.41
C ILE A 12 -7.64 19.79 -6.75
N ALA A 13 -7.63 19.38 -8.02
CA ALA A 13 -6.95 18.16 -8.45
C ALA A 13 -5.43 18.22 -8.21
N VAL A 14 -4.80 19.36 -8.50
CA VAL A 14 -3.36 19.57 -8.24
C VAL A 14 -3.06 19.50 -6.74
N ARG A 15 -3.90 20.12 -5.90
CA ARG A 15 -3.73 20.12 -4.45
C ARG A 15 -3.91 18.72 -3.86
N GLN A 16 -4.91 17.97 -4.32
CA GLN A 16 -5.15 16.59 -3.89
C GLN A 16 -3.97 15.69 -4.24
N LYS A 17 -3.39 15.85 -5.44
CA LYS A 17 -2.19 15.12 -5.84
C LYS A 17 -1.01 15.38 -4.90
N GLN A 18 -0.75 16.63 -4.57
CA GLN A 18 0.34 17.00 -3.65
C GLN A 18 0.11 16.41 -2.25
N LEU A 19 -1.10 16.57 -1.70
CA LEU A 19 -1.44 16.02 -0.39
C LEU A 19 -1.28 14.50 -0.36
N TYR A 20 -1.72 13.81 -1.41
CA TYR A 20 -1.56 12.36 -1.54
C TYR A 20 -0.09 11.94 -1.58
N GLN A 21 0.78 12.69 -2.29
CA GLN A 21 2.21 12.40 -2.32
C GLN A 21 2.87 12.50 -0.94
N TYR A 22 2.53 13.54 -0.16
CA TYR A 22 3.04 13.68 1.20
C TYR A 22 2.53 12.58 2.13
N LEU A 23 1.24 12.24 2.02
CA LEU A 23 0.64 11.15 2.80
C LEU A 23 1.26 9.80 2.45
N ALA A 24 1.43 9.48 1.17
CA ALA A 24 2.04 8.22 0.73
C ALA A 24 3.48 8.08 1.24
N ALA A 25 4.29 9.15 1.15
CA ALA A 25 5.65 9.14 1.69
C ALA A 25 5.70 8.98 3.21
N SER A 26 4.81 9.67 3.94
CA SER A 26 4.70 9.54 5.40
C SER A 26 4.29 8.12 5.79
N THR A 27 3.25 7.58 5.16
CA THR A 27 2.74 6.23 5.43
C THR A 27 3.78 5.16 5.14
N ALA A 28 4.50 5.26 4.01
CA ALA A 28 5.57 4.34 3.67
C ALA A 28 6.71 4.38 4.70
N SER A 29 7.07 5.58 5.19
CA SER A 29 8.10 5.74 6.22
C SER A 29 7.71 5.07 7.54
N VAL A 30 6.46 5.26 7.98
CA VAL A 30 5.92 4.63 9.18
C VAL A 30 5.87 3.10 9.03
N LEU A 31 5.41 2.59 7.88
CA LEU A 31 5.39 1.15 7.58
C LEU A 31 6.78 0.52 7.66
N VAL A 32 7.79 1.17 7.09
CA VAL A 32 9.17 0.69 7.15
C VAL A 32 9.66 0.69 8.60
N PHE A 33 9.40 1.76 9.35
CA PHE A 33 9.80 1.84 10.76
C PHE A 33 9.16 0.76 11.63
N ASP A 34 7.84 0.55 11.48
CA ASP A 34 7.09 -0.48 12.19
C ASP A 34 7.62 -1.89 11.87
N THR A 35 7.88 -2.15 10.58
CA THR A 35 8.43 -3.43 10.13
C THR A 35 9.80 -3.68 10.73
N LEU A 36 10.72 -2.70 10.64
CA LEU A 36 12.09 -2.84 11.16
C LEU A 36 12.11 -3.04 12.68
N SER A 37 11.24 -2.33 13.41
CA SER A 37 11.18 -2.42 14.87
C SER A 37 10.75 -3.79 15.37
N SER A 38 9.86 -4.46 14.65
CA SER A 38 9.37 -5.80 15.03
C SER A 38 10.05 -6.94 14.27
N LEU A 39 10.99 -6.65 13.36
CA LEU A 39 11.73 -7.64 12.57
C LEU A 39 12.61 -8.55 13.43
N ASP A 40 13.23 -8.04 14.50
CA ASP A 40 14.06 -8.84 15.41
C ASP A 40 13.23 -9.95 16.09
N GLU A 41 12.06 -9.59 16.61
CA GLU A 41 11.14 -10.52 17.23
C GLU A 41 10.57 -11.52 16.20
N GLU A 42 10.24 -11.05 14.99
CA GLU A 42 9.78 -11.94 13.92
C GLU A 42 10.83 -12.98 13.55
N ILE A 43 12.09 -12.58 13.39
CA ILE A 43 13.16 -13.52 13.04
C ILE A 43 13.32 -14.56 14.15
N LYS A 44 13.21 -14.13 15.41
CA LYS A 44 13.33 -15.01 16.56
C LYS A 44 12.18 -16.01 16.66
N TYR A 45 10.93 -15.56 16.51
CA TYR A 45 9.74 -16.38 16.80
C TYR A 45 9.05 -16.95 15.55
N VAL A 46 8.98 -16.19 14.47
CA VAL A 46 8.26 -16.58 13.26
C VAL A 46 9.19 -17.33 12.31
N TRP A 47 10.38 -16.81 12.03
CA TRP A 47 11.27 -17.39 11.01
C TRP A 47 11.82 -18.75 11.41
N LYS A 48 12.19 -18.93 12.69
CA LYS A 48 12.67 -20.20 13.24
C LYS A 48 11.56 -21.25 13.46
N SER A 49 10.29 -20.85 13.44
CA SER A 49 9.16 -21.78 13.57
C SER A 49 8.92 -22.59 12.30
N ARG A 50 8.31 -23.77 12.44
CA ARG A 50 7.96 -24.66 11.32
C ARG A 50 7.02 -23.95 10.33
N TRP A 51 7.13 -24.31 9.05
CA TRP A 51 6.29 -23.75 8.00
C TRP A 51 4.85 -24.26 8.14
N HIS A 52 3.96 -23.37 8.59
CA HIS A 52 2.52 -23.61 8.63
C HIS A 52 1.80 -22.64 7.67
N PRO A 53 0.63 -23.02 7.13
CA PRO A 53 -0.16 -22.14 6.26
C PRO A 53 -0.45 -20.78 6.89
N VAL A 54 -0.68 -20.75 8.21
CA VAL A 54 -0.89 -19.52 8.98
C VAL A 54 0.35 -18.61 8.94
N LYS A 55 1.57 -19.17 8.99
CA LYS A 55 2.82 -18.41 8.86
C LYS A 55 2.96 -17.78 7.48
N VAL A 56 2.60 -18.51 6.42
CA VAL A 56 2.62 -17.98 5.04
C VAL A 56 1.62 -16.83 4.91
N LEU A 57 0.41 -17.00 5.44
CA LEU A 57 -0.61 -15.97 5.39
C LEU A 57 -0.21 -14.73 6.20
N TYR A 58 0.40 -14.91 7.37
CA TYR A 58 0.94 -13.83 8.20
C TYR A 58 2.06 -13.05 7.49
N LEU A 59 3.04 -13.74 6.91
CA LEU A 59 4.12 -13.10 6.16
C LEU A 59 3.56 -12.42 4.89
N TRP A 60 2.59 -13.03 4.23
CA TRP A 60 1.95 -12.44 3.07
C TRP A 60 1.26 -11.12 3.42
N THR A 61 0.37 -11.09 4.41
CA THR A 61 -0.36 -9.86 4.77
C THR A 61 0.57 -8.75 5.22
N ARG A 62 1.66 -9.09 5.92
CA ARG A 62 2.61 -8.11 6.43
C ARG A 62 3.51 -7.51 5.35
N TYR A 63 4.20 -8.35 4.58
CA TYR A 63 5.15 -7.86 3.57
C TYR A 63 4.45 -7.32 2.31
N GLN A 64 3.19 -7.70 2.08
CA GLN A 64 2.38 -7.13 1.01
C GLN A 64 2.12 -5.63 1.21
N ASN A 65 1.92 -5.16 2.44
CA ASN A 65 1.70 -3.73 2.70
C ASN A 65 2.92 -2.89 2.33
N LEU A 66 4.13 -3.42 2.57
CA LEU A 66 5.38 -2.79 2.13
C LEU A 66 5.49 -2.78 0.60
N ALA A 67 5.12 -3.89 -0.06
CA ALA A 67 5.14 -3.97 -1.51
C ALA A 67 4.16 -2.96 -2.15
N ILE A 68 2.97 -2.78 -1.60
CA ILE A 68 1.99 -1.78 -2.05
C ILE A 68 2.54 -0.36 -1.86
N ALA A 69 3.05 -0.03 -0.68
CA ALA A 69 3.61 1.29 -0.42
C ALA A 69 4.80 1.62 -1.35
N ALA A 70 5.68 0.63 -1.60
CA ALA A 70 6.78 0.78 -2.54
C ALA A 70 6.27 1.00 -3.98
N MET A 71 5.24 0.26 -4.39
CA MET A 71 4.61 0.39 -5.70
C MET A 71 3.95 1.77 -5.87
N GLU A 72 3.25 2.27 -4.85
CA GLU A 72 2.65 3.62 -4.85
C GLU A 72 3.72 4.71 -5.01
N LEU A 73 4.80 4.65 -4.23
CA LEU A 73 5.91 5.61 -4.35
C LEU A 73 6.57 5.55 -5.74
N TRP A 74 6.74 4.34 -6.28
CA TRP A 74 7.26 4.15 -7.63
C TRP A 74 6.37 4.80 -8.70
N PHE A 75 5.05 4.65 -8.60
CA PHE A 75 4.11 5.33 -9.50
C PHE A 75 4.13 6.85 -9.36
N LEU A 76 4.28 7.36 -8.13
CA LEU A 76 4.38 8.80 -7.88
C LEU A 76 5.70 9.40 -8.37
N ALA A 77 6.77 8.61 -8.42
CA ALA A 77 8.10 9.04 -8.88
C ALA A 77 8.26 9.02 -10.42
N PHE A 78 7.39 8.35 -11.17
CA PHE A 78 7.51 8.26 -12.62
C PHE A 78 7.17 9.60 -13.34
N PRO A 79 8.14 10.20 -14.07
CA PRO A 79 7.88 11.36 -14.90
C PRO A 79 7.15 10.93 -16.17
N GLY A 80 5.85 11.23 -16.26
CA GLY A 80 5.01 10.90 -17.43
C GLY A 80 3.58 10.51 -17.09
N GLY A 81 3.31 10.20 -15.81
CA GLY A 81 2.01 9.73 -15.36
C GLY A 81 1.70 8.30 -15.84
N PRO A 82 0.96 7.50 -15.06
CA PRO A 82 0.58 6.17 -15.49
C PRO A 82 -0.35 6.24 -16.72
N SER A 83 -0.04 5.50 -17.79
CA SER A 83 -1.00 5.22 -18.86
C SER A 83 -2.30 4.65 -18.25
N GLY A 84 -3.49 4.93 -18.80
CA GLY A 84 -4.78 4.46 -18.28
C GLY A 84 -4.80 3.04 -17.65
N PRO A 85 -4.24 1.99 -18.30
CA PRO A 85 -4.22 0.64 -17.74
C PRO A 85 -3.32 0.44 -16.51
N ALA A 86 -2.40 1.35 -16.21
CA ALA A 86 -1.58 1.32 -15.01
C ALA A 86 -2.32 1.88 -13.76
N CYS A 87 -3.48 2.50 -13.94
CA CYS A 87 -4.28 3.05 -12.83
C CYS A 87 -5.18 1.99 -12.16
N TYR A 88 -5.74 1.04 -12.92
CA TYR A 88 -6.68 0.04 -12.37
C TYR A 88 -5.96 -1.22 -11.82
N LYS A 89 -4.74 -1.51 -12.29
CA LYS A 89 -3.93 -2.63 -11.80
C LYS A 89 -3.68 -2.57 -10.28
N PRO A 90 -3.22 -1.45 -9.70
CA PRO A 90 -3.06 -1.36 -8.24
C PRO A 90 -4.41 -1.50 -7.52
N MET A 91 -5.49 -0.92 -8.04
CA MET A 91 -6.84 -1.11 -7.46
C MET A 91 -7.26 -2.60 -7.43
N SER A 92 -6.98 -3.36 -8.49
CA SER A 92 -7.28 -4.80 -8.50
C SER A 92 -6.46 -5.59 -7.48
N ALA A 93 -5.19 -5.23 -7.29
CA ALA A 93 -4.32 -5.85 -6.28
C ALA A 93 -4.85 -5.60 -4.86
N THR A 94 -5.34 -4.39 -4.57
CA THR A 94 -5.94 -4.05 -3.27
C THR A 94 -7.16 -4.90 -2.96
N ILE A 95 -8.01 -5.19 -3.96
CA ILE A 95 -9.20 -6.04 -3.78
C ILE A 95 -8.79 -7.46 -3.39
N CYS A 96 -7.79 -8.04 -4.06
CA CYS A 96 -7.28 -9.36 -3.72
C CYS A 96 -6.73 -9.41 -2.28
N THR A 97 -6.07 -8.34 -1.82
CA THR A 97 -5.55 -8.30 -0.44
C THR A 97 -6.64 -8.27 0.62
N SER A 98 -7.77 -7.61 0.36
CA SER A 98 -8.92 -7.59 1.28
C SER A 98 -9.46 -9.00 1.54
N PHE A 99 -9.52 -9.85 0.50
CA PHE A 99 -9.95 -11.25 0.63
C PHE A 99 -9.01 -12.06 1.53
N PHE A 100 -7.69 -11.92 1.35
CA PHE A 100 -6.72 -12.59 2.21
C PHE A 100 -6.74 -12.07 3.65
N TYR A 101 -7.01 -10.78 3.84
CA TYR A 101 -7.14 -10.18 5.16
C TYR A 101 -8.38 -10.70 5.91
N SER A 102 -9.52 -10.80 5.22
CA SER A 102 -10.74 -11.42 5.77
C SER A 102 -10.48 -12.89 6.12
N MET A 103 -9.82 -13.66 5.26
CA MET A 103 -9.47 -15.06 5.53
C MET A 103 -8.56 -15.19 6.76
N TYR A 104 -7.57 -14.31 6.93
CA TYR A 104 -6.74 -14.28 8.13
C TYR A 104 -7.56 -13.96 9.39
N ALA A 105 -8.42 -12.94 9.34
CA ALA A 105 -9.30 -12.56 10.45
C ALA A 105 -10.28 -13.67 10.86
N TYR A 106 -10.74 -14.50 9.91
CA TYR A 106 -11.56 -15.68 10.20
C TYR A 106 -10.79 -16.83 10.84
N LEU A 107 -9.47 -16.95 10.59
CA LEU A 107 -8.64 -18.01 11.16
C LEU A 107 -8.10 -17.67 12.57
N THR A 108 -8.11 -16.38 12.94
CA THR A 108 -7.62 -15.89 14.24
C THR A 108 -8.73 -15.57 15.25
N ASN A 109 -10.01 -15.61 14.84
CA ASN A 109 -11.17 -15.59 15.75
C ASN A 109 -11.61 -17.02 16.07
#